data_AF-A0A0B2V7M3-F1
#
_entry.id   AF-A0A0B2V7M3-F1
#
_cell.length_a   1.000
_cell.length_b   1.000
_cell.length_c   1.000
_cell.angle_alpha   90.00
_cell.angle_beta   90.00
_cell.angle_gamma   90.00
#
_symmetry.space_group_name_H-M   'P 1'
#
loop_
_entity.id
_entity.type
_entity.pdbx_description
1 polymer ?
#
loop_
_entity_poly.entity_id
_entity_poly.type
_entity_poly.pdbx_seq_one_letter_code
_entity_poly.pdbx_strand_id
1 'polypeptide(L)'
;MQLDLFLPRFKLYDFADHGDMDITRMIFRVADVPYEEVLIDRNTEWEQLQQGLSGQTAADDSIVDMLADLLHEAHVSLKLWTKAMRSATNSEHDIDSLDKMAKHYVSTRLGPVLEKYLYRNGTGFLVGEKVTWADLMAISFFNAFFENGREDFLSAFPLIKQHYQRLAPVVLPQKKIDHNHDQNAHQTTLMA
;
A
#
# COMPACT_ATOMS: atom_id res chain seq x y z
N MET A 1 7.81 20.41 -36.64
CA MET A 1 7.28 20.28 -35.26
C MET A 1 7.52 18.85 -34.83
N GLN A 2 8.54 18.62 -34.01
CA GLN A 2 8.93 17.29 -33.57
C GLN A 2 8.07 16.97 -32.34
N LEU A 3 7.14 16.02 -32.49
CA LEU A 3 6.33 15.54 -31.38
C LEU A 3 7.20 14.61 -30.53
N ASP A 4 7.71 15.11 -29.41
CA ASP A 4 8.40 14.30 -28.41
C ASP A 4 7.39 13.40 -27.68
N LEU A 5 7.12 12.26 -28.29
CA LEU A 5 6.23 11.21 -27.78
C LEU A 5 6.81 10.45 -26.57
N PHE A 6 8.04 10.78 -26.13
CA PHE A 6 8.79 10.01 -25.13
C PHE A 6 9.07 10.75 -23.81
N LEU A 7 8.62 12.00 -23.64
CA LEU A 7 8.74 12.66 -22.34
C LEU A 7 7.69 12.09 -21.38
N PRO A 8 8.08 11.58 -20.20
CA PRO A 8 7.12 11.20 -19.18
C PRO A 8 6.28 12.43 -18.80
N ARG A 9 4.96 12.31 -18.91
CA ARG A 9 4.03 13.34 -18.45
C ARG A 9 3.85 13.18 -16.95
N PHE A 10 4.52 14.02 -16.17
CA PHE A 10 4.32 14.07 -14.73
C PHE A 10 3.00 14.79 -14.40
N LYS A 11 2.21 14.19 -13.52
CA LYS A 11 1.09 14.86 -12.86
C LYS A 11 1.43 15.04 -11.40
N LEU A 12 1.34 16.27 -10.92
CA LEU A 12 1.52 16.61 -9.51
C LEU A 12 0.14 16.86 -8.92
N TYR A 13 -0.30 15.95 -8.05
CA TYR A 13 -1.55 16.08 -7.29
C TYR A 13 -1.25 16.74 -5.96
N ASP A 14 -1.91 17.86 -5.65
CA ASP A 14 -1.84 18.54 -4.36
C ASP A 14 -3.21 19.13 -3.99
N PHE A 15 -3.35 19.62 -2.77
CA PHE A 15 -4.52 20.39 -2.38
C PHE A 15 -4.40 21.85 -2.83
N ALA A 16 -5.55 22.45 -3.17
CA ALA A 16 -5.63 23.84 -3.60
C ALA A 16 -5.20 24.86 -2.51
N ASP A 17 -5.10 24.43 -1.25
CA ASP A 17 -4.64 25.25 -0.12
C ASP A 17 -3.11 25.27 0.06
N HIS A 18 -2.35 24.64 -0.84
CA HIS A 18 -0.88 24.73 -0.98
C HIS A 18 -0.06 24.39 0.28
N GLY A 19 -0.51 23.42 1.08
CA GLY A 19 0.09 23.13 2.39
C GLY A 19 1.53 22.58 2.37
N ASP A 20 1.88 21.65 1.46
CA ASP A 20 3.07 20.81 1.66
C ASP A 20 3.96 20.52 0.43
N MET A 21 3.53 20.78 -0.81
CA MET A 21 4.28 20.32 -2.01
C MET A 21 5.14 21.38 -2.71
N ASP A 22 5.34 22.56 -2.10
CA ASP A 22 6.07 23.66 -2.73
C ASP A 22 7.53 23.32 -3.09
N ILE A 23 8.21 22.54 -2.25
CA ILE A 23 9.58 22.10 -2.54
C ILE A 23 9.59 21.22 -3.81
N THR A 24 8.64 20.31 -3.97
CA THR A 24 8.53 19.47 -5.15
C THR A 24 8.29 20.30 -6.42
N ARG A 25 7.41 21.30 -6.35
CA ARG A 25 7.20 22.26 -7.46
C ARG A 25 8.48 23.01 -7.79
N MET A 26 9.19 23.48 -6.78
CA MET A 26 10.48 24.17 -6.96
C MET A 26 11.50 23.27 -7.64
N ILE A 27 11.58 21.99 -7.28
CA ILE A 27 12.47 21.02 -7.93
C ILE A 27 12.12 20.88 -9.41
N PHE A 28 10.84 20.64 -9.75
CA PHE A 28 10.42 20.54 -11.15
C PHE A 28 10.75 21.81 -11.95
N ARG A 29 10.49 22.98 -11.38
CA ARG A 29 10.77 24.28 -12.02
C ARG A 29 12.27 24.55 -12.19
N VAL A 30 13.08 24.28 -11.17
CA VAL A 30 14.53 24.47 -11.21
C VAL A 30 15.19 23.48 -12.19
N ALA A 31 14.67 22.26 -12.27
CA ALA A 31 15.16 21.23 -13.18
C ALA A 31 14.62 21.35 -14.62
N ASP A 32 13.75 22.33 -14.90
CA ASP A 32 13.06 22.52 -16.19
C ASP A 32 12.34 21.26 -16.68
N VAL A 33 11.75 20.51 -15.74
CA VAL A 33 10.98 19.30 -16.05
C VAL A 33 9.49 19.65 -16.13
N PRO A 34 8.83 19.47 -17.28
CA PRO A 34 7.42 19.82 -17.43
C PRO A 34 6.51 18.90 -16.60
N TYR A 35 5.51 19.48 -15.96
CA TYR A 35 4.50 18.74 -15.19
C TYR A 35 3.11 19.40 -15.32
N GLU A 36 2.07 18.58 -15.24
CA GLU A 36 0.67 19.01 -15.10
C GLU A 36 0.34 19.09 -13.60
N GLU A 37 -0.26 20.20 -13.17
CA GLU A 37 -0.72 20.35 -11.79
C GLU A 37 -2.21 20.04 -11.70
N VAL A 38 -2.57 19.13 -10.81
CA VAL A 38 -3.95 18.74 -10.52
C VAL A 38 -4.22 19.12 -9.07
N LEU A 39 -4.96 20.21 -8.86
CA LEU A 39 -5.31 20.68 -7.53
C LEU A 39 -6.66 20.10 -7.13
N ILE A 40 -6.71 19.48 -5.96
CA ILE A 40 -7.92 18.92 -5.37
C ILE A 40 -8.45 19.90 -4.32
N ASP A 41 -9.74 20.24 -4.40
CA ASP A 41 -10.39 20.99 -3.35
C ASP A 41 -10.64 20.10 -2.11
N ARG A 42 -10.09 20.52 -0.97
CA ARG A 42 -10.13 19.74 0.28
C ARG A 42 -11.54 19.57 0.84
N ASN A 43 -12.41 20.55 0.65
CA ASN A 43 -13.72 20.59 1.30
C ASN A 43 -14.84 20.01 0.43
N THR A 44 -14.57 19.76 -0.85
CA THR A 44 -15.60 19.28 -1.79
C THR A 44 -15.17 18.00 -2.49
N GLU A 45 -14.08 18.04 -3.25
CA GLU A 45 -13.62 16.88 -4.03
C GLU A 45 -13.04 15.79 -3.11
N TRP A 46 -12.24 16.18 -2.11
CA TRP A 46 -11.67 15.22 -1.17
C TRP A 46 -12.74 14.56 -0.28
N GLU A 47 -13.73 15.30 0.22
CA GLU A 47 -14.84 14.73 0.99
C GLU A 47 -15.64 13.71 0.16
N GLN A 48 -15.88 14.00 -1.13
CA GLN A 48 -16.56 13.05 -2.03
C GLN A 48 -15.74 11.78 -2.25
N LEU A 49 -14.42 11.90 -2.39
CA LEU A 49 -13.53 10.75 -2.48
C LEU A 49 -13.56 9.91 -1.19
N GLN A 50 -13.58 10.56 -0.02
CA GLN A 50 -13.69 9.87 1.27
C GLN A 50 -15.03 9.14 1.42
N GLN A 51 -16.15 9.80 1.12
CA GLN A 51 -17.49 9.18 1.15
C GLN A 51 -17.59 7.99 0.17
N GLY A 52 -16.89 8.05 -0.96
CA GLY A 52 -16.81 6.93 -1.90
C GLY A 52 -16.10 5.69 -1.36
N LEU A 53 -15.34 5.82 -0.27
CA LEU A 53 -14.56 4.77 0.38
C LEU A 53 -15.07 4.42 1.79
N SER A 54 -16.15 5.05 2.25
CA SER A 54 -16.78 4.80 3.54
C SER A 54 -17.77 3.62 3.46
N GLY A 55 -18.35 3.25 4.60
CA GLY A 55 -19.51 2.36 4.60
C GLY A 55 -20.72 3.05 3.95
N GLN A 56 -21.51 2.32 3.16
CA GLN A 56 -22.71 2.87 2.50
C GLN A 56 -23.90 3.03 3.45
N THR A 57 -23.84 2.43 4.63
CA THR A 57 -24.79 2.59 5.73
C THR A 57 -24.05 2.93 7.00
N ALA A 58 -24.71 3.58 7.98
CA ALA A 58 -24.09 3.88 9.27
C ALA A 58 -23.59 2.62 10.00
N ALA A 59 -24.24 1.46 9.77
CA ALA A 59 -23.79 0.18 10.31
C ALA A 59 -22.49 -0.27 9.62
N ASP A 60 -22.44 -0.23 8.28
CA ASP A 60 -21.23 -0.56 7.53
C ASP A 60 -20.08 0.36 7.92
N ASP A 61 -20.35 1.65 8.07
CA ASP A 61 -19.34 2.65 8.39
C ASP A 61 -18.70 2.37 9.76
N SER A 62 -19.52 2.01 10.75
CA SER A 62 -19.01 1.61 12.07
C SER A 62 -18.14 0.35 12.04
N ILE A 63 -18.42 -0.59 11.12
CA ILE A 63 -17.62 -1.80 10.95
C ILE A 63 -16.32 -1.45 10.23
N VAL A 64 -16.39 -0.63 9.18
CA VAL A 64 -15.24 -0.12 8.43
C VAL A 64 -14.26 0.57 9.39
N ASP A 65 -14.74 1.46 10.27
CA ASP A 65 -13.91 2.13 11.29
C ASP A 65 -13.30 1.15 12.29
N MET A 66 -14.10 0.23 12.83
CA MET A 66 -13.59 -0.80 13.74
C MET A 66 -12.50 -1.66 13.11
N LEU A 67 -12.62 -2.00 11.82
CA LEU A 67 -11.60 -2.75 11.10
C LEU A 67 -10.35 -1.91 10.79
N ALA A 68 -10.53 -0.62 10.49
CA ALA A 68 -9.44 0.33 10.30
C ALA A 68 -8.61 0.48 11.59
N ASP A 69 -9.27 0.61 12.75
CA ASP A 69 -8.63 0.66 14.06
C ASP A 69 -7.84 -0.62 14.34
N LEU A 70 -8.43 -1.79 14.10
CA LEU A 70 -7.74 -3.08 14.26
C LEU A 70 -6.47 -3.16 13.39
N LEU A 71 -6.53 -2.68 12.15
CA LEU A 71 -5.39 -2.65 11.23
C LEU A 71 -4.32 -1.63 11.68
N HIS A 72 -4.75 -0.48 12.21
CA HIS A 72 -3.85 0.50 12.79
C HIS A 72 -3.11 -0.06 14.01
N GLU A 73 -3.83 -0.71 14.93
CA GLU A 73 -3.26 -1.39 16.09
C GLU A 73 -2.25 -2.47 15.66
N ALA A 74 -2.56 -3.24 14.61
CA ALA A 74 -1.64 -4.23 14.05
C ALA A 74 -0.37 -3.58 13.51
N HIS A 75 -0.50 -2.47 12.78
CA HIS A 75 0.65 -1.72 12.25
C HIS A 75 1.54 -1.18 13.38
N VAL A 76 0.95 -0.62 14.43
CA VAL A 76 1.69 -0.15 15.62
C VAL A 76 2.38 -1.32 16.33
N SER A 77 1.68 -2.44 16.48
CA SER A 77 2.19 -3.63 17.18
C SER A 77 3.36 -4.29 16.43
N LEU A 78 3.34 -4.28 15.10
CA LEU A 78 4.34 -4.92 14.25
C LEU A 78 5.39 -3.94 13.70
N LYS A 79 5.43 -2.68 14.16
CA LYS A 79 6.34 -1.64 13.67
C LYS A 79 7.82 -2.07 13.63
N LEU A 80 8.26 -2.83 14.64
CA LEU A 80 9.65 -3.31 14.72
C LEU A 80 9.92 -4.38 13.67
N TRP A 81 8.99 -5.30 13.47
CA TRP A 81 9.07 -6.30 12.41
C TRP A 81 9.08 -5.64 11.03
N THR A 82 8.18 -4.70 10.76
CA THR A 82 8.14 -3.99 9.47
C THR A 82 9.42 -3.19 9.22
N LYS A 83 9.98 -2.53 10.24
CA LYS A 83 11.28 -1.86 10.15
C LYS A 83 12.40 -2.86 9.87
N ALA A 84 12.36 -4.03 10.50
CA ALA A 84 13.37 -5.06 10.34
C ALA A 84 13.38 -5.63 8.91
N MET A 85 12.21 -5.87 8.33
CA MET A 85 12.07 -6.35 6.95
C MET A 85 12.62 -5.36 5.91
N ARG A 86 12.63 -4.05 6.22
CA ARG A 86 13.16 -3.01 5.31
C ARG A 86 14.66 -2.75 5.48
N SER A 87 15.29 -3.31 6.52
CA SER A 87 16.68 -3.00 6.85
C SER A 87 17.62 -4.16 6.51
N ALA A 88 18.72 -3.86 5.82
CA ALA A 88 19.75 -4.83 5.46
C ALA A 88 20.70 -5.22 6.62
N THR A 89 20.54 -4.63 7.82
CA THR A 89 21.55 -4.69 8.89
C THR A 89 21.16 -5.52 10.12
N ASN A 90 20.05 -6.27 10.09
CA ASN A 90 19.59 -7.02 11.26
C ASN A 90 20.26 -8.40 11.34
N SER A 91 20.46 -8.91 12.55
CA SER A 91 20.95 -10.27 12.75
C SER A 91 19.84 -11.29 12.45
N GLU A 92 20.22 -12.49 12.02
CA GLU A 92 19.29 -13.59 11.70
C GLU A 92 18.41 -13.98 12.91
N HIS A 93 19.00 -13.99 14.11
CA HIS A 93 18.29 -14.28 15.36
C HIS A 93 17.23 -13.22 15.69
N ASP A 94 17.50 -11.93 15.43
CA ASP A 94 16.53 -10.87 15.67
C ASP A 94 15.31 -11.02 14.75
N ILE A 95 15.54 -11.38 13.49
CA ILE A 95 14.48 -11.60 12.49
C ILE A 95 13.58 -12.78 12.88
N ASP A 96 14.13 -13.92 13.29
CA ASP A 96 13.34 -15.09 13.70
C ASP A 96 12.40 -14.78 14.89
N SER A 97 12.90 -14.02 15.88
CA SER A 97 12.08 -13.60 17.03
C SER A 97 10.92 -12.70 16.60
N LEU A 98 11.18 -11.75 15.69
CA LEU A 98 10.17 -10.81 15.19
C LEU A 98 9.17 -11.53 14.29
N ASP A 99 9.61 -12.48 13.47
CA ASP A 99 8.75 -13.33 12.64
C ASP A 99 7.79 -14.15 13.49
N LYS A 100 8.28 -14.78 14.58
CA LYS A 100 7.43 -15.50 15.53
C LYS A 100 6.39 -14.58 16.16
N MET A 101 6.77 -13.38 16.57
CA MET A 101 5.83 -12.40 17.11
C MET A 101 4.79 -11.96 16.08
N ALA A 102 5.21 -11.63 14.86
CA ALA A 102 4.33 -11.22 13.78
C ALA A 102 3.35 -12.34 13.39
N LYS A 103 3.84 -13.56 13.22
CA LYS A 103 3.02 -14.75 12.92
C LYS A 103 2.04 -15.05 14.04
N HIS A 104 2.45 -14.92 15.30
CA HIS A 104 1.55 -15.09 16.44
C HIS A 104 0.46 -14.02 16.48
N TYR A 105 0.83 -12.75 16.27
CA TYR A 105 -0.13 -11.65 16.26
C TYR A 105 -1.15 -11.80 15.13
N VAL A 106 -0.69 -12.11 13.91
CA VAL A 106 -1.57 -12.37 12.76
C VAL A 106 -2.49 -13.56 13.04
N SER A 107 -1.97 -14.65 13.59
CA SER A 107 -2.78 -15.86 13.82
C SER A 107 -3.78 -15.76 14.97
N THR A 108 -3.54 -14.89 15.96
CA THR A 108 -4.39 -14.81 17.18
C THR A 108 -5.24 -13.57 17.28
N ARG A 109 -4.87 -12.46 16.60
CA ARG A 109 -5.58 -11.18 16.69
C ARG A 109 -6.19 -10.80 15.35
N LEU A 110 -5.34 -10.53 14.36
CA LEU A 110 -5.77 -9.89 13.12
C LEU A 110 -6.50 -10.85 12.16
N GLY A 111 -5.85 -11.98 11.86
CA GLY A 111 -6.31 -12.96 10.89
C GLY A 111 -7.73 -13.48 11.17
N PRO A 112 -8.04 -13.97 12.39
CA PRO A 112 -9.38 -14.48 12.70
C PRO A 112 -10.50 -13.46 12.51
N VAL A 113 -10.24 -12.19 12.78
CA VAL A 113 -11.24 -11.13 12.63
C VAL A 113 -11.46 -10.82 11.16
N LEU A 114 -10.41 -10.51 10.39
CA LEU A 114 -10.53 -10.17 8.97
C LEU A 114 -11.10 -11.34 8.15
N GLU A 115 -10.62 -12.56 8.39
CA GLU A 115 -11.12 -13.76 7.71
C GLU A 115 -12.62 -13.96 7.97
N LYS A 116 -13.08 -13.73 9.21
CA LYS A 116 -14.50 -13.80 9.57
C LYS A 116 -15.34 -12.76 8.84
N TYR A 117 -14.85 -11.52 8.71
CA TYR A 117 -15.58 -10.46 7.99
C TYR A 117 -15.64 -10.73 6.49
N LEU A 118 -14.53 -11.16 5.88
CA LEU A 118 -14.50 -11.58 4.48
C LEU A 118 -15.47 -12.75 4.21
N TYR A 119 -15.46 -13.77 5.09
CA TYR A 119 -16.36 -14.90 4.99
C TYR A 119 -17.83 -14.49 5.08
N ARG A 120 -18.17 -13.66 6.07
CA ARG A 120 -19.56 -13.21 6.31
C ARG A 120 -20.07 -12.30 5.20
N ASN A 121 -19.22 -11.44 4.66
CA ASN A 121 -19.61 -10.49 3.62
C ASN A 121 -19.78 -11.19 2.27
N GLY A 122 -18.87 -12.09 1.90
CA GLY A 122 -19.00 -12.93 0.69
C GLY A 122 -18.85 -12.21 -0.65
N THR A 123 -18.74 -10.88 -0.66
CA THR A 123 -18.52 -10.05 -1.87
C THR A 123 -17.04 -9.99 -2.28
N GLY A 124 -16.15 -10.46 -1.39
CA GLY A 124 -14.70 -10.35 -1.50
C GLY A 124 -14.13 -9.00 -1.10
N PHE A 125 -14.93 -8.11 -0.51
CA PHE A 125 -14.50 -6.93 0.25
C PHE A 125 -14.69 -7.18 1.75
N LEU A 126 -14.05 -6.40 2.61
CA LEU A 126 -14.24 -6.50 4.06
C LEU A 126 -15.66 -6.13 4.50
N VAL A 127 -16.24 -5.09 3.90
CA VAL A 127 -17.58 -4.59 4.20
C VAL A 127 -18.28 -4.15 2.91
N GLY A 128 -19.57 -4.49 2.77
CA GLY A 128 -20.39 -4.10 1.63
C GLY A 128 -19.93 -4.68 0.29
N GLU A 129 -20.26 -3.99 -0.80
CA GLU A 129 -20.09 -4.50 -2.18
C GLU A 129 -18.99 -3.78 -2.98
N LYS A 130 -18.26 -2.85 -2.37
CA LYS A 130 -17.23 -2.03 -3.02
C LYS A 130 -16.02 -1.87 -2.11
N VAL A 131 -14.91 -1.40 -2.67
CA VAL A 131 -13.70 -1.07 -1.91
C VAL A 131 -14.02 0.03 -0.90
N THR A 132 -13.58 -0.18 0.34
CA THR A 132 -13.59 0.81 1.42
C THR A 132 -12.16 1.15 1.85
N TRP A 133 -11.98 2.18 2.67
CA TRP A 133 -10.65 2.49 3.22
C TRP A 133 -10.10 1.36 4.10
N ALA A 134 -10.96 0.55 4.75
CA ALA A 134 -10.51 -0.63 5.49
C ALA A 134 -9.84 -1.66 4.57
N ASP A 135 -10.35 -1.85 3.35
CA ASP A 135 -9.70 -2.71 2.35
C ASP A 135 -8.32 -2.15 1.97
N LEU A 136 -8.21 -0.85 1.72
CA LEU A 136 -6.94 -0.20 1.37
C LEU A 136 -5.91 -0.34 2.49
N MET A 137 -6.32 -0.16 3.75
CA MET A 137 -5.46 -0.36 4.91
C MET A 137 -5.00 -1.82 5.04
N ALA A 138 -5.90 -2.79 4.79
CA ALA A 138 -5.54 -4.20 4.79
C ALA A 138 -4.51 -4.52 3.69
N ILE A 139 -4.71 -4.01 2.48
CA ILE A 139 -3.74 -4.19 1.38
C ILE A 139 -2.39 -3.56 1.72
N SER A 140 -2.38 -2.32 2.20
CA SER A 140 -1.15 -1.63 2.60
C SER A 140 -0.41 -2.39 3.70
N PHE A 141 -1.13 -2.92 4.70
CA PHE A 141 -0.55 -3.69 5.79
C PHE A 141 0.02 -5.03 5.29
N PHE A 142 -0.77 -5.81 4.54
CA PHE A 142 -0.35 -7.14 4.08
C PHE A 142 0.71 -7.08 2.98
N ASN A 143 0.86 -5.95 2.27
CA ASN A 143 1.92 -5.78 1.28
C ASN A 143 3.31 -6.05 1.87
N ALA A 144 3.55 -5.66 3.13
CA ALA A 144 4.81 -5.98 3.80
C ALA A 144 5.07 -7.49 3.96
N PHE A 145 4.03 -8.33 4.04
CA PHE A 145 4.18 -9.78 4.16
C PHE A 145 4.50 -10.40 2.80
N PHE A 146 3.76 -10.01 1.76
CA PHE A 146 3.95 -10.51 0.40
C PHE A 146 5.29 -10.07 -0.19
N GLU A 147 5.70 -8.81 -0.01
CA GLU A 147 6.99 -8.32 -0.52
C GLU A 147 8.20 -9.00 0.13
N ASN A 148 8.03 -9.53 1.34
CA ASN A 148 9.10 -10.18 2.11
C ASN A 148 8.97 -11.71 2.14
N GLY A 149 8.12 -12.29 1.28
CA GLY A 149 7.95 -13.75 1.16
C GLY A 149 7.43 -14.42 2.44
N ARG A 150 6.62 -13.70 3.23
CA ARG A 150 6.00 -14.16 4.49
C ARG A 150 4.50 -14.43 4.36
N GLU A 151 4.04 -14.71 3.15
CA GLU A 151 2.66 -15.16 2.88
C GLU A 151 2.30 -16.48 3.57
N ASP A 152 3.28 -17.24 4.06
CA ASP A 152 3.07 -18.43 4.89
C ASP A 152 2.37 -18.10 6.22
N PHE A 153 2.47 -16.86 6.70
CA PHE A 153 1.81 -16.43 7.94
C PHE A 153 0.29 -16.39 7.80
N LEU A 154 -0.19 -16.31 6.55
CA LEU A 154 -1.60 -16.29 6.21
C LEU A 154 -2.14 -17.67 5.80
N SER A 155 -1.39 -18.76 6.02
CA SER A 155 -1.80 -20.09 5.53
C SER A 155 -3.14 -20.58 6.09
N ALA A 156 -3.52 -20.12 7.28
CA ALA A 156 -4.83 -20.43 7.89
C ALA A 156 -5.95 -19.46 7.47
N PHE A 157 -5.64 -18.43 6.67
CA PHE A 157 -6.54 -17.33 6.30
C PHE A 157 -6.60 -17.15 4.77
N PRO A 158 -7.17 -18.12 4.05
CA PRO A 158 -7.22 -18.11 2.59
C PRO A 158 -8.01 -16.92 2.01
N LEU A 159 -9.06 -16.43 2.68
CA LEU A 159 -9.84 -15.30 2.18
C LEU A 159 -9.04 -14.00 2.25
N ILE A 160 -8.21 -13.81 3.28
CA ILE A 160 -7.28 -12.67 3.32
C ILE A 160 -6.30 -12.72 2.14
N LYS A 161 -5.75 -13.91 1.82
CA LYS A 161 -4.88 -14.06 0.64
C LYS A 161 -5.60 -13.72 -0.65
N GLN A 162 -6.83 -14.21 -0.82
CA GLN A 162 -7.65 -13.94 -2.00
C GLN A 162 -7.99 -12.45 -2.12
N HIS A 163 -8.38 -11.82 -1.03
CA HIS A 163 -8.64 -10.38 -0.94
C HIS A 163 -7.41 -9.58 -1.39
N TYR A 164 -6.23 -9.93 -0.85
CA TYR A 164 -4.97 -9.30 -1.23
C TYR A 164 -4.68 -9.45 -2.72
N GLN A 165 -4.71 -10.68 -3.23
CA GLN A 165 -4.42 -10.98 -4.63
C GLN A 165 -5.37 -10.28 -5.60
N ARG A 166 -6.61 -10.05 -5.20
CA ARG A 166 -7.61 -9.33 -6.00
C ARG A 166 -7.34 -7.83 -6.07
N LEU A 167 -7.05 -7.19 -4.94
CA LEU A 167 -7.01 -5.72 -4.86
C LEU A 167 -5.60 -5.15 -5.03
N ALA A 168 -4.56 -5.84 -4.57
CA ALA A 168 -3.18 -5.35 -4.62
C ALA A 168 -2.73 -4.89 -6.03
N PRO A 169 -3.02 -5.62 -7.13
CA PRO A 169 -2.63 -5.17 -8.47
C PRO A 169 -3.31 -3.87 -8.93
N VAL A 170 -4.43 -3.51 -8.32
CA VAL A 170 -5.23 -2.33 -8.69
C VAL A 170 -4.86 -1.12 -7.85
N VAL A 171 -4.53 -1.33 -6.57
CA VAL A 171 -4.37 -0.23 -5.59
C VAL A 171 -2.92 0.05 -5.20
N LEU A 172 -2.01 -0.91 -5.34
CA LEU A 172 -0.60 -0.67 -5.06
C LEU A 172 0.09 -0.01 -6.25
N PRO A 173 1.13 0.81 -6.00
CA PRO A 173 1.95 1.34 -7.07
C PRO A 173 2.55 0.22 -7.91
N GLN A 174 2.41 0.30 -9.22
CA GLN A 174 3.10 -0.62 -10.14
C GLN A 174 4.61 -0.42 -9.98
N LYS A 175 5.34 -1.47 -9.58
CA LYS A 175 6.81 -1.44 -9.63
C LYS A 175 7.22 -1.38 -11.09
N LYS A 176 7.69 -0.22 -11.56
CA LYS A 176 8.39 -0.14 -12.85
C LYS A 176 9.64 -1.01 -12.74
N ILE A 177 9.68 -2.08 -13.54
CA ILE A 177 10.90 -2.87 -13.73
C ILE A 177 11.82 -2.01 -14.58
N ASP A 178 12.85 -1.42 -13.99
CA ASP A 178 13.90 -0.76 -14.76
C ASP A 178 14.72 -1.82 -15.50
N HIS A 179 14.40 -2.07 -16.77
CA HIS A 179 15.17 -2.96 -17.66
C HIS A 179 16.60 -2.46 -17.98
N ASN A 180 17.03 -1.34 -17.40
CA ASN A 180 18.35 -0.75 -17.67
C ASN A 180 19.45 -1.18 -16.69
N HIS A 181 19.13 -1.89 -15.60
CA HIS A 181 20.17 -2.31 -14.65
C HIS A 181 20.96 -3.56 -15.09
N ASP A 182 20.38 -4.41 -15.96
CA ASP A 182 21.01 -5.67 -16.38
C ASP A 182 22.03 -5.51 -17.54
N GLN A 183 22.02 -4.41 -18.29
CA GLN A 183 22.96 -4.24 -19.42
C GLN A 183 24.37 -3.80 -18.97
N ASN A 184 24.52 -3.16 -17.81
CA ASN A 184 25.85 -2.75 -17.30
C ASN A 184 26.63 -3.88 -16.62
N ALA A 185 25.96 -4.98 -16.23
CA ALA A 185 26.63 -6.14 -15.67
C ALA A 185 27.39 -6.96 -16.73
N HIS A 186 26.98 -6.90 -18.00
CA HIS A 186 27.63 -7.66 -19.09
C HIS A 186 28.80 -6.92 -19.77
N GLN A 187 28.93 -5.60 -19.62
CA GLN A 187 30.08 -4.87 -20.19
C GLN A 187 31.32 -4.90 -19.29
N THR A 188 31.16 -5.08 -17.98
CA THR A 188 32.30 -5.09 -17.04
C THR A 188 33.12 -6.38 -17.09
N THR A 189 32.54 -7.49 -17.59
CA THR A 189 33.22 -8.80 -17.67
C THR A 189 34.06 -8.98 -18.96
N LEU A 190 33.92 -8.09 -19.95
CA LEU A 190 34.65 -8.17 -21.22
C LEU A 190 35.92 -7.30 -21.28
N MET A 191 36.30 -6.63 -20.18
CA MET A 191 37.52 -5.81 -20.10
C MET A 191 38.45 -6.17 -18.93
N ALA A 192 38.41 -7.41 -18.45
CA ALA A 192 39.40 -7.96 -17.51
C ALA A 192 40.22 -9.06 -18.16
#